data_AF-A0A9E2EFC5-F1
#
_entry.id   AF-A0A9E2EFC5-F1
#
_cell.length_a   1.000
_cell.length_b   1.000
_cell.length_c   1.000
_cell.angle_alpha   90.00
_cell.angle_beta   90.00
_cell.angle_gamma   90.00
#
_symmetry.space_group_name_H-M   'P 1'
#
loop_
_entity.id
_entity.type
_entity.pdbx_description
1 polymer ?
#
loop_
_entity_poly.entity_id
_entity_poly.type
_entity_poly.pdbx_seq_one_letter_code
_entity_poly.pdbx_strand_id
1 'polypeptide(L)'
;MSYRYLLLFLLVTCWPAQAEIFKCVAPNGELTFSQTPCPGKDSKVTVERTATTKNDDEADCKFAQRFALTTARQMKRGVTSSKVFDQYGGLSALSRGSVGLISYVYQYRTNEDVSAERVAALSVAKCKAKSFGDVSCEQLPASYTNGLGGCEMSDSIVDAMMEEKERFESPPSTGAAAPSQSRNRVSSKTSAWQHAEYRKAQTAKEERRAACKKRIRDKIDAINAELRSGYSASRGITQRNWRRDLEQQLREC
;
A
#
# COMPACT_ATOMS: atom_id res chain seq x y z
N MET A 1 42.68 48.21 -7.13
CA MET A 1 41.37 48.20 -7.82
C MET A 1 41.23 46.94 -8.70
N SER A 2 41.32 45.72 -8.15
CA SER A 2 41.42 44.52 -9.03
C SER A 2 40.59 43.29 -8.61
N TYR A 3 39.92 43.29 -7.46
CA TYR A 3 39.13 42.12 -7.00
C TYR A 3 37.70 42.04 -7.55
N ARG A 4 37.17 43.15 -8.09
CA ARG A 4 35.79 43.19 -8.65
C ARG A 4 35.65 42.42 -9.96
N TYR A 5 36.69 42.32 -10.77
CA TYR A 5 36.66 41.57 -12.03
C TYR A 5 36.88 40.07 -11.84
N LEU A 6 37.58 39.66 -10.77
CA LEU A 6 37.89 38.25 -10.52
C LEU A 6 36.64 37.46 -10.05
N LEU A 7 35.73 38.12 -9.35
CA LEU A 7 34.47 37.51 -8.88
C LEU A 7 33.43 37.37 -10.02
N LEU A 8 33.46 38.28 -11.01
CA LEU A 8 32.61 38.21 -12.20
C LEU A 8 33.05 37.11 -13.17
N PHE A 9 34.35 36.81 -13.26
CA PHE A 9 34.84 35.71 -14.10
C PHE A 9 34.51 34.32 -13.52
N LEU A 10 34.41 34.19 -12.19
CA LEU A 10 34.13 32.92 -11.52
C LEU A 10 32.66 32.47 -11.67
N LEU A 11 31.74 33.38 -11.98
CA LEU A 11 30.32 33.06 -12.18
C LEU A 11 29.99 32.61 -13.61
N VAL A 12 30.85 32.88 -14.60
CA VAL A 12 30.58 32.56 -16.02
C VAL A 12 30.97 31.11 -16.37
N THR A 13 31.79 30.43 -15.59
CA THR A 13 32.28 29.08 -15.91
C THR A 13 31.45 27.93 -15.35
N CYS A 14 30.41 28.19 -14.55
CA CYS A 14 29.45 27.17 -14.12
C CYS A 14 28.36 26.97 -15.18
N TRP A 15 28.74 26.49 -16.36
CA TRP A 15 27.77 25.88 -17.26
C TRP A 15 27.46 24.47 -16.73
N PRO A 16 26.19 24.10 -16.55
CA PRO A 16 25.83 22.75 -16.15
C PRO A 16 26.33 21.80 -17.24
N ALA A 17 27.35 21.00 -16.92
CA ALA A 17 27.75 19.90 -17.75
C ALA A 17 26.57 18.91 -17.79
N GLN A 18 25.82 18.93 -18.88
CA GLN A 18 24.76 17.95 -19.15
C GLN A 18 25.46 16.64 -19.47
N ALA A 19 25.76 15.85 -18.43
CA ALA A 19 26.22 14.48 -18.59
C ALA A 19 25.01 13.60 -18.97
N GLU A 20 24.92 13.22 -20.24
CA GLU A 20 23.99 12.19 -20.69
C GLU A 20 24.57 10.81 -20.33
N ILE A 21 23.81 10.00 -19.59
CA ILE A 21 24.18 8.61 -19.28
C ILE A 21 23.33 7.71 -20.16
N PHE A 22 23.98 6.90 -20.99
CA PHE A 22 23.34 5.94 -21.88
C PHE A 22 23.23 4.58 -21.22
N LYS A 23 22.07 3.93 -21.34
CA LYS A 23 21.85 2.54 -20.93
C LYS A 23 22.03 1.64 -22.14
N CYS A 24 23.10 0.85 -22.16
CA CYS A 24 23.41 -0.10 -23.23
C CYS A 24 22.96 -1.51 -22.83
N VAL A 25 22.31 -2.20 -23.76
CA VAL A 25 21.94 -3.61 -23.61
C VAL A 25 22.82 -4.42 -24.56
N ALA A 26 23.69 -5.26 -24.02
CA ALA A 26 24.54 -6.13 -24.82
C ALA A 26 23.73 -7.29 -25.42
N PRO A 27 24.23 -7.97 -26.47
CA PRO A 27 23.51 -9.08 -27.13
C PRO A 27 23.16 -10.26 -26.22
N ASN A 28 23.88 -10.40 -25.10
CA ASN A 28 23.63 -11.38 -24.05
C ASN A 28 22.53 -10.96 -23.05
N GLY A 29 21.92 -9.78 -23.24
CA GLY A 29 20.91 -9.21 -22.32
C GLY A 29 21.50 -8.45 -21.13
N GLU A 30 22.82 -8.29 -21.05
CA GLU A 30 23.49 -7.60 -19.96
C GLU A 30 23.33 -6.08 -20.07
N LEU A 31 22.99 -5.44 -18.94
CA LEU A 31 22.78 -4.00 -18.86
C LEU A 31 24.05 -3.29 -18.39
N THR A 32 24.59 -2.39 -19.21
CA THR A 32 25.74 -1.55 -18.87
C THR A 32 25.39 -0.07 -19.03
N PHE A 33 25.94 0.80 -18.17
CA PHE A 33 25.74 2.24 -18.26
C PHE A 33 27.04 2.88 -18.78
N SER A 34 26.94 3.70 -19.82
CA SER A 34 28.08 4.35 -20.45
C SER A 34 27.87 5.85 -20.55
N GLN A 35 28.96 6.63 -20.44
CA GLN A 35 28.97 8.06 -20.74
C GLN A 35 29.12 8.35 -22.24
N THR A 36 29.40 7.32 -23.04
CA THR A 36 29.47 7.41 -24.50
C THR A 36 28.31 6.63 -25.14
N PRO A 37 27.80 7.09 -26.30
CA PRO A 37 26.76 6.37 -27.04
C PRO A 37 27.14 4.90 -27.27
N CYS A 38 26.16 4.00 -27.15
CA CYS A 38 26.39 2.57 -27.31
C CYS A 38 26.92 2.26 -28.72
N PRO A 39 28.01 1.48 -28.87
CA PRO A 39 28.55 1.13 -30.18
C PRO A 39 27.63 0.10 -30.86
N GLY A 40 26.76 0.57 -31.74
CA GLY A 40 25.81 -0.25 -32.49
C GLY A 40 24.62 0.58 -32.96
N LYS A 41 24.32 0.52 -34.27
CA LYS A 41 23.41 1.45 -34.96
C LYS A 41 22.03 1.58 -34.30
N ASP A 42 21.68 2.84 -34.03
CA ASP A 42 20.37 3.45 -34.27
C ASP A 42 19.14 2.86 -33.57
N SER A 43 19.24 2.66 -32.26
CA SER A 43 18.07 2.81 -31.41
C SER A 43 18.40 3.73 -30.26
N LYS A 44 18.45 5.04 -30.56
CA LYS A 44 18.08 6.05 -29.56
C LYS A 44 16.63 5.75 -29.19
N VAL A 45 16.44 4.89 -28.19
CA VAL A 45 15.24 4.99 -27.37
C VAL A 45 15.47 6.25 -26.54
N THR A 46 15.21 7.40 -27.17
CA THR A 46 14.90 8.58 -26.38
C THR A 46 13.69 8.13 -25.58
N VAL A 47 13.89 7.84 -24.30
CA VAL A 47 12.80 7.93 -23.34
C VAL A 47 12.50 9.43 -23.30
N GLU A 48 11.89 9.94 -24.38
CA GLU A 48 10.97 11.03 -24.22
C GLU A 48 10.05 10.47 -23.14
N ARG A 49 10.16 11.04 -21.93
CA ARG A 49 8.94 11.29 -21.19
C ARG A 49 8.10 12.09 -22.16
N THR A 50 7.41 11.38 -23.06
CA THR A 50 6.23 11.86 -23.75
C THR A 50 5.46 12.45 -22.61
N ALA A 51 5.38 13.78 -22.60
CA ALA A 51 4.65 14.50 -21.58
C ALA A 51 3.29 13.82 -21.57
N THR A 52 3.04 13.01 -20.54
CA THR A 52 1.84 12.20 -20.43
C THR A 52 0.72 13.16 -20.71
N THR A 53 -0.04 12.86 -21.74
CA THR A 53 -1.12 13.74 -22.13
C THR A 53 -1.99 13.88 -20.89
N LYS A 54 -2.60 15.05 -20.64
CA LYS A 54 -3.33 15.32 -19.39
C LYS A 54 -4.35 14.22 -18.99
N ASN A 55 -4.74 13.38 -19.93
CA ASN A 55 -5.63 12.25 -19.77
C ASN A 55 -4.98 11.06 -19.02
N ASP A 56 -3.68 10.80 -19.22
CA ASP A 56 -2.98 9.67 -18.60
C ASP A 56 -2.84 9.90 -17.08
N ASP A 57 -2.54 11.14 -16.68
CA ASP A 57 -2.48 11.54 -15.27
C ASP A 57 -3.83 11.33 -14.54
N GLU A 58 -4.96 11.38 -15.26
CA GLU A 58 -6.29 11.12 -14.69
C GLU A 58 -6.56 9.62 -14.52
N ALA A 59 -6.22 8.78 -15.50
CA ALA A 59 -6.34 7.33 -15.41
C ALA A 59 -5.47 6.77 -14.26
N ASP A 60 -4.23 7.23 -14.16
CA ASP A 60 -3.30 6.88 -13.08
C ASP A 60 -3.86 7.23 -11.70
N CYS A 61 -4.45 8.41 -11.55
CA CYS A 61 -5.06 8.79 -10.28
C CYS A 61 -6.33 8.02 -9.94
N LYS A 62 -7.03 7.40 -10.90
CA LYS A 62 -8.11 6.45 -10.62
C LYS A 62 -7.58 5.15 -9.99
N PHE A 63 -6.40 4.68 -10.41
CA PHE A 63 -5.74 3.56 -9.73
C PHE A 63 -5.39 3.91 -8.28
N ALA A 64 -4.79 5.08 -8.06
CA ALA A 64 -4.51 5.60 -6.73
C ALA A 64 -5.77 5.68 -5.87
N GLN A 65 -6.91 6.09 -6.45
CA GLN A 65 -8.21 6.12 -5.77
C GLN A 65 -8.64 4.74 -5.29
N ARG A 66 -8.65 3.74 -6.18
CA ARG A 66 -9.08 2.37 -5.88
C ARG A 66 -8.16 1.69 -4.87
N PHE A 67 -6.87 1.98 -4.94
CA PHE A 67 -5.89 1.49 -3.98
C PHE A 67 -6.09 2.14 -2.61
N ALA A 68 -6.32 3.47 -2.56
CA ALA A 68 -6.57 4.22 -1.34
C ALA A 68 -7.86 3.80 -0.64
N LEU A 69 -9.02 3.93 -1.30
CA LEU A 69 -9.89 2.77 -1.52
C LEU A 69 -9.90 1.61 -0.53
N THR A 70 -9.38 0.52 -1.08
CA THR A 70 -9.16 -0.78 -0.46
C THR A 70 -8.34 -0.65 0.82
N THR A 71 -7.26 0.13 0.80
CA THR A 71 -6.37 0.31 1.96
C THR A 71 -7.08 0.96 3.13
N ALA A 72 -7.88 2.00 2.90
CA ALA A 72 -8.63 2.72 3.92
C ALA A 72 -9.66 1.80 4.57
N ARG A 73 -10.37 0.99 3.77
CA ARG A 73 -11.31 -0.01 4.28
C ARG A 73 -10.63 -1.07 5.14
N GLN A 74 -9.47 -1.55 4.75
CA GLN A 74 -8.69 -2.49 5.57
C GLN A 74 -8.26 -1.84 6.89
N MET A 75 -7.72 -0.63 6.85
CA MET A 75 -7.26 0.07 8.06
C MET A 75 -8.39 0.40 9.03
N LYS A 76 -9.57 0.78 8.51
CA LYS A 76 -10.80 0.97 9.30
C LYS A 76 -11.28 -0.34 9.95
N ARG A 77 -10.94 -1.50 9.39
CA ARG A 77 -11.19 -2.83 9.98
C ARG A 77 -10.11 -3.26 10.98
N GLY A 78 -9.22 -2.35 11.37
CA GLY A 78 -8.15 -2.61 12.34
C GLY A 78 -6.87 -3.22 11.74
N VAL A 79 -6.74 -3.29 10.42
CA VAL A 79 -5.49 -3.73 9.79
C VAL A 79 -4.42 -2.63 9.98
N THR A 80 -3.28 -2.99 10.55
CA THR A 80 -2.17 -2.05 10.76
C THR A 80 -1.45 -1.74 9.45
N SER A 81 -0.79 -0.58 9.33
CA SER A 81 0.00 -0.23 8.15
C SER A 81 1.09 -1.25 7.85
N SER A 82 1.80 -1.76 8.88
CA SER A 82 2.78 -2.84 8.71
C SER A 82 2.18 -4.05 8.00
N LYS A 83 0.99 -4.49 8.41
CA LYS A 83 0.34 -5.65 7.79
C LYS A 83 -0.12 -5.39 6.36
N VAL A 84 -0.53 -4.15 6.05
CA VAL A 84 -0.83 -3.73 4.67
C VAL A 84 0.46 -3.78 3.83
N PHE A 85 1.58 -3.28 4.34
CA PHE A 85 2.86 -3.35 3.64
C PHE A 85 3.29 -4.80 3.40
N ASP A 86 3.20 -5.65 4.42
CA ASP A 86 3.56 -7.08 4.33
C ASP A 86 2.70 -7.83 3.29
N GLN A 87 1.41 -7.50 3.21
CA GLN A 87 0.49 -8.09 2.20
C GLN A 87 0.94 -7.82 0.76
N TYR A 88 1.69 -6.73 0.54
CA TYR A 88 2.19 -6.34 -0.77
C TYR A 88 3.69 -6.64 -0.95
N GLY A 89 4.25 -7.56 -0.16
CA GLY A 89 5.66 -7.96 -0.27
C GLY A 89 6.63 -7.13 0.57
N GLY A 90 6.13 -6.33 1.50
CA GLY A 90 6.92 -5.46 2.38
C GLY A 90 7.32 -4.14 1.74
N LEU A 91 8.09 -3.33 2.49
CA LEU A 91 8.51 -1.99 2.03
C LEU A 91 9.41 -2.02 0.79
N SER A 92 10.18 -3.08 0.57
CA SER A 92 11.09 -3.21 -0.57
C SER A 92 10.38 -3.53 -1.89
N ALA A 93 9.16 -4.08 -1.83
CA ALA A 93 8.37 -4.42 -3.01
C ALA A 93 7.47 -3.26 -3.48
N LEU A 94 7.43 -2.16 -2.72
CA LEU A 94 6.55 -1.02 -2.98
C LEU A 94 7.33 0.15 -3.55
N SER A 95 6.74 0.81 -4.56
CA SER A 95 7.23 2.10 -5.01
C SER A 95 7.10 3.17 -3.93
N ARG A 96 7.91 4.22 -4.05
CA ARG A 96 7.82 5.40 -3.17
C ARG A 96 6.42 6.02 -3.18
N GLY A 97 5.75 6.02 -4.33
CA GLY A 97 4.37 6.50 -4.49
C GLY A 97 3.37 5.66 -3.70
N SER A 98 3.46 4.34 -3.80
CA SER A 98 2.62 3.41 -3.02
C SER A 98 2.84 3.57 -1.52
N VAL A 99 4.08 3.71 -1.07
CA VAL A 99 4.40 3.94 0.35
C VAL A 99 3.82 5.26 0.85
N GLY A 100 3.95 6.33 0.06
CA GLY A 100 3.38 7.64 0.36
C GLY A 100 1.86 7.60 0.47
N LEU A 101 1.20 6.90 -0.47
CA LEU A 101 -0.24 6.73 -0.51
C LEU A 101 -0.77 5.93 0.69
N ILE A 102 -0.14 4.80 1.04
CA ILE A 102 -0.50 4.00 2.23
C ILE A 102 -0.32 4.83 3.51
N SER A 103 0.80 5.55 3.61
CA SER A 103 1.11 6.41 4.77
C SER A 103 0.09 7.52 4.93
N TYR A 104 -0.35 8.14 3.83
CA TYR A 104 -1.40 9.15 3.83
C TYR A 104 -2.74 8.58 4.30
N VAL A 105 -3.15 7.41 3.78
CA VAL A 105 -4.39 6.73 4.20
C VAL A 105 -4.36 6.39 5.71
N TYR A 106 -3.20 5.97 6.22
CA TYR A 106 -3.02 5.61 7.62
C TYR A 106 -3.28 6.76 8.60
N GLN A 107 -3.01 8.01 8.20
CA GLN A 107 -3.27 9.20 9.03
C GLN A 107 -4.75 9.34 9.40
N TYR A 108 -5.66 8.80 8.58
CA TYR A 108 -7.11 8.87 8.81
C TYR A 108 -7.68 7.65 9.53
N ARG A 109 -6.86 6.66 9.92
CA ARG A 109 -7.36 5.40 10.47
C ARG A 109 -8.20 5.57 11.74
N THR A 110 -7.81 6.52 12.60
CA THR A 110 -8.45 6.78 13.90
C THR A 110 -9.56 7.82 13.82
N ASN A 111 -9.73 8.48 12.67
CA ASN A 111 -10.72 9.54 12.50
C ASN A 111 -12.05 8.93 12.02
N GLU A 112 -12.97 8.65 12.94
CA GLU A 112 -14.27 8.02 12.64
C GLU A 112 -15.15 8.86 11.71
N ASP A 113 -15.03 10.19 11.74
CA ASP A 113 -15.81 11.13 10.93
C ASP A 113 -15.41 11.10 9.44
N VAL A 114 -14.25 10.54 9.12
CA VAL A 114 -13.77 10.43 7.73
C VAL A 114 -13.98 9.02 7.20
N SER A 115 -14.91 8.89 6.24
CA SER A 115 -15.18 7.63 5.54
C SER A 115 -14.01 7.22 4.62
N ALA A 116 -13.93 5.93 4.30
CA ALA A 116 -12.91 5.42 3.38
C ALA A 116 -13.04 6.05 1.98
N GLU A 117 -14.27 6.30 1.54
CA GLU A 117 -14.61 6.97 0.28
C GLU A 117 -14.09 8.41 0.27
N ARG A 118 -14.20 9.12 1.40
CA ARG A 118 -13.64 10.48 1.53
C ARG A 118 -12.12 10.46 1.48
N VAL A 119 -11.47 9.53 2.17
CA VAL A 119 -10.00 9.37 2.09
C VAL A 119 -9.57 9.10 0.65
N ALA A 120 -10.26 8.19 -0.06
CA ALA A 120 -9.96 7.88 -1.45
C ALA A 120 -10.09 9.09 -2.37
N ALA A 121 -11.16 9.90 -2.21
CA ALA A 121 -11.34 11.13 -2.98
C ALA A 121 -10.22 12.16 -2.69
N LEU A 122 -9.79 12.30 -1.45
CA LEU A 122 -8.67 13.18 -1.10
C LEU A 122 -7.33 12.67 -1.67
N SER A 123 -7.14 11.35 -1.72
CA SER A 123 -5.98 10.75 -2.37
C SER A 123 -5.90 11.07 -3.86
N VAL A 124 -7.03 11.16 -4.57
CA VAL A 124 -7.05 11.59 -5.98
C VAL A 124 -6.52 13.01 -6.11
N ALA A 125 -6.98 13.95 -5.27
CA ALA A 125 -6.52 15.33 -5.30
C ALA A 125 -4.99 15.42 -5.05
N LYS A 126 -4.47 14.62 -4.12
CA LYS A 126 -3.02 14.56 -3.85
C LYS A 126 -2.23 13.90 -4.98
N CYS A 127 -2.78 12.88 -5.63
CA CYS A 127 -2.20 12.26 -6.81
C CYS A 127 -2.11 13.26 -7.98
N LYS A 128 -3.20 13.99 -8.28
CA LYS A 128 -3.21 15.04 -9.32
C LYS A 128 -2.19 16.15 -9.01
N ALA A 129 -1.96 16.45 -7.72
CA ALA A 129 -0.92 17.37 -7.27
C ALA A 129 0.50 16.76 -7.20
N LYS A 130 0.68 15.53 -7.70
CA LYS A 130 1.94 14.74 -7.67
C LYS A 130 2.57 14.66 -6.28
N SER A 131 1.76 14.76 -5.22
CA SER A 131 2.24 14.78 -3.83
C SER A 131 2.79 13.44 -3.36
N PHE A 132 2.43 12.35 -4.05
CA PHE A 132 2.97 11.02 -3.80
C PHE A 132 4.17 10.69 -4.70
N GLY A 133 4.50 11.55 -5.68
CA GLY A 133 5.35 11.19 -6.82
C GLY A 133 4.53 10.52 -7.92
N ASP A 134 5.21 9.75 -8.78
CA ASP A 134 4.56 9.01 -9.87
C ASP A 134 3.80 7.81 -9.29
N VAL A 135 2.48 7.80 -9.50
CA VAL A 135 1.58 6.72 -9.08
C VAL A 135 0.82 6.22 -10.30
N SER A 136 1.53 5.50 -11.17
CA SER A 136 0.92 4.78 -12.28
C SER A 136 0.53 3.36 -11.84
N CYS A 137 -0.21 2.66 -12.69
CA CYS A 137 -0.55 1.26 -12.42
C CYS A 137 0.70 0.39 -12.17
N GLU A 138 1.76 0.57 -12.94
CA GLU A 138 3.02 -0.20 -12.81
C GLU A 138 3.75 0.08 -11.50
N GLN A 139 3.49 1.25 -10.89
CA GLN A 139 4.08 1.63 -9.60
C GLN A 139 3.30 1.07 -8.41
N LEU A 140 2.08 0.57 -8.63
CA LEU A 140 1.32 -0.10 -7.57
C LEU A 140 1.82 -1.55 -7.39
N PRO A 141 1.67 -2.14 -6.19
CA PRO A 141 2.11 -3.51 -5.97
C PRO A 141 1.47 -4.50 -6.95
N ALA A 142 2.30 -5.36 -7.54
CA ALA A 142 1.86 -6.33 -8.55
C ALA A 142 0.73 -7.24 -8.07
N SER A 143 0.74 -7.64 -6.79
CA SER A 143 -0.35 -8.45 -6.22
C SER A 143 -1.69 -7.73 -6.19
N TYR A 144 -1.70 -6.40 -6.07
CA TYR A 144 -2.91 -5.58 -6.16
C TYR A 144 -3.38 -5.43 -7.61
N THR A 145 -2.48 -5.06 -8.51
CA THR A 145 -2.83 -4.82 -9.93
C THR A 145 -3.25 -6.11 -10.64
N ASN A 146 -2.60 -7.23 -10.34
CA ASN A 146 -3.03 -8.54 -10.84
C ASN A 146 -4.44 -8.91 -10.37
N GLY A 147 -4.83 -8.53 -9.15
CA GLY A 147 -6.19 -8.71 -8.63
C GLY A 147 -7.25 -7.87 -9.37
N LEU A 148 -6.83 -6.82 -10.08
CA LEU A 148 -7.69 -5.99 -10.94
C LEU A 148 -7.69 -6.44 -12.41
N GLY A 149 -6.97 -7.52 -12.76
CA GLY A 149 -6.82 -7.97 -14.14
C GLY A 149 -5.62 -7.33 -14.87
N GLY A 150 -4.71 -6.70 -14.15
CA GLY A 150 -3.54 -6.02 -14.71
C GLY A 150 -3.80 -4.55 -15.06
N CYS A 151 -2.79 -3.90 -15.66
CA CYS A 151 -2.84 -2.48 -16.02
C CYS A 151 -3.59 -2.20 -17.32
N GLU A 152 -3.75 -3.20 -18.20
CA GLU A 152 -4.45 -3.05 -19.48
C GLU A 152 -5.98 -2.97 -19.35
N MET A 153 -6.55 -3.42 -18.22
CA MET A 153 -8.01 -3.53 -18.05
C MET A 153 -8.67 -2.29 -17.44
N SER A 154 -7.92 -1.24 -17.06
CA SER A 154 -8.54 -0.08 -16.42
C SER A 154 -9.39 0.74 -17.35
N ASP A 155 -8.95 0.94 -18.58
CA ASP A 155 -9.54 1.98 -19.42
C ASP A 155 -10.91 1.55 -19.92
N SER A 156 -11.03 0.30 -20.38
CA SER A 156 -12.29 -0.25 -20.89
C SER A 156 -13.35 -0.48 -19.81
N ILE A 157 -12.97 -0.93 -18.60
CA ILE A 157 -13.93 -1.20 -17.52
C ILE A 157 -14.40 0.11 -16.87
N VAL A 158 -13.51 1.09 -16.72
CA VAL A 158 -13.88 2.39 -16.14
C VAL A 158 -14.83 3.13 -17.06
N ASP A 159 -14.58 3.13 -18.37
CA ASP A 159 -15.48 3.77 -19.32
C ASP A 159 -16.83 3.05 -19.36
N ALA A 160 -16.85 1.72 -19.36
CA ALA A 160 -18.10 0.94 -19.30
C ALA A 160 -18.92 1.20 -18.02
N MET A 161 -18.26 1.36 -16.86
CA MET A 161 -18.95 1.63 -15.59
C MET A 161 -19.38 3.09 -15.42
N MET A 162 -18.71 4.06 -16.08
CA MET A 162 -19.13 5.47 -16.05
C MET A 162 -20.24 5.75 -17.07
N GLU A 163 -20.21 5.11 -18.24
CA GLU A 163 -21.26 5.25 -19.25
C GLU A 163 -22.63 4.72 -18.77
N GLU A 164 -22.64 3.67 -17.94
CA GLU A 164 -23.88 3.16 -17.34
C GLU A 164 -24.46 4.12 -16.28
N LYS A 165 -23.62 4.94 -15.63
CA LYS A 165 -24.07 5.93 -14.65
C LYS A 165 -24.69 7.16 -15.30
N GLU A 166 -24.19 7.59 -16.46
CA GLU A 166 -24.77 8.74 -17.19
C GLU A 166 -26.11 8.40 -17.87
N ARG A 167 -26.35 7.14 -18.24
CA ARG A 167 -27.66 6.71 -18.76
C ARG A 167 -28.80 6.76 -17.74
N PHE A 168 -28.50 6.79 -16.44
CA PHE A 168 -29.52 6.76 -15.39
C PHE A 168 -29.85 8.14 -14.79
N GLU A 169 -29.17 9.21 -15.21
CA GLU A 169 -29.39 10.60 -14.74
C GLU A 169 -29.99 11.53 -15.81
N SER A 170 -30.55 10.99 -16.90
CA SER A 170 -31.44 11.78 -17.77
C SER A 170 -32.83 11.91 -17.11
N PRO A 171 -33.29 13.11 -16.73
CA PRO A 171 -34.59 13.27 -16.09
C PRO A 171 -35.72 13.14 -17.12
N PRO A 172 -36.76 12.32 -16.89
CA PRO A 172 -38.00 12.44 -17.64
C PRO A 172 -38.74 13.70 -17.19
N SER A 173 -39.07 14.56 -18.16
CA SER A 173 -39.91 15.73 -17.96
C SER A 173 -41.28 15.33 -17.43
N THR A 174 -41.65 15.90 -16.27
CA THR A 174 -42.99 16.23 -15.78
C THR A 174 -44.18 15.41 -16.30
N GLY A 175 -44.67 14.49 -15.46
CA GLY A 175 -45.98 13.87 -15.62
C GLY A 175 -46.34 12.91 -14.48
N ALA A 176 -46.94 13.47 -13.43
CA ALA A 176 -47.88 12.87 -12.46
C ALA A 176 -47.73 11.42 -11.94
N ALA A 177 -47.78 11.32 -10.60
CA ALA A 177 -48.30 10.23 -9.75
C ALA A 177 -47.44 8.96 -9.47
N ALA A 178 -47.14 8.83 -8.16
CA ALA A 178 -46.64 7.73 -7.31
C ALA A 178 -46.90 6.24 -7.69
N PRO A 179 -46.41 5.24 -6.91
CA PRO A 179 -45.09 5.04 -6.29
C PRO A 179 -44.50 3.63 -6.58
N SER A 180 -43.18 3.41 -6.56
CA SER A 180 -42.63 2.13 -6.06
C SER A 180 -41.15 2.22 -5.66
N GLN A 181 -40.96 2.29 -4.35
CA GLN A 181 -39.76 1.80 -3.67
C GLN A 181 -39.67 0.29 -3.89
N SER A 182 -38.52 -0.25 -4.31
CA SER A 182 -38.01 -1.59 -3.93
C SER A 182 -37.05 -2.21 -4.96
N ARG A 183 -35.82 -1.69 -5.09
CA ARG A 183 -34.69 -2.49 -5.64
C ARG A 183 -33.35 -2.40 -4.91
N ASN A 184 -33.26 -1.70 -3.78
CA ASN A 184 -32.01 -1.58 -3.00
C ASN A 184 -31.94 -2.45 -1.72
N ARG A 185 -32.86 -3.41 -1.51
CA ARG A 185 -32.96 -4.17 -0.25
C ARG A 185 -32.22 -5.51 -0.19
N VAL A 186 -31.58 -5.97 -1.27
CA VAL A 186 -30.95 -7.30 -1.31
C VAL A 186 -29.46 -7.30 -0.90
N SER A 187 -28.77 -6.15 -0.97
CA SER A 187 -27.31 -6.09 -0.71
C SER A 187 -26.92 -5.88 0.76
N SER A 188 -27.83 -5.44 1.64
CA SER A 188 -27.50 -5.15 3.05
C SER A 188 -27.47 -6.38 3.97
N LYS A 189 -28.13 -7.49 3.60
CA LYS A 189 -28.17 -8.70 4.44
C LYS A 189 -26.88 -9.54 4.34
N THR A 190 -26.23 -9.58 3.18
CA THR A 190 -24.99 -10.35 2.99
C THR A 190 -23.80 -9.70 3.70
N SER A 191 -23.72 -8.37 3.74
CA SER A 191 -22.64 -7.67 4.44
C SER A 191 -22.70 -7.82 5.96
N ALA A 192 -23.89 -7.81 6.56
CA ALA A 192 -24.06 -8.02 8.00
C ALA A 192 -23.64 -9.43 8.45
N TRP A 193 -23.97 -10.46 7.65
CA TRP A 193 -23.55 -11.84 7.90
C TRP A 193 -22.03 -12.00 7.82
N GLN A 194 -21.39 -11.45 6.78
CA GLN A 194 -19.93 -11.50 6.63
C GLN A 194 -19.21 -10.80 7.79
N HIS A 195 -19.74 -9.66 8.26
CA HIS A 195 -19.19 -8.98 9.44
C HIS A 195 -19.36 -9.79 10.73
N ALA A 196 -20.49 -10.44 10.94
CA ALA A 196 -20.72 -11.28 12.11
C ALA A 196 -19.79 -12.51 12.13
N GLU A 197 -19.61 -13.16 10.99
CA GLU A 197 -18.71 -14.30 10.84
C GLU A 197 -17.24 -13.91 11.05
N TYR A 198 -16.82 -12.77 10.49
CA TYR A 198 -15.48 -12.24 10.74
C TYR A 198 -15.24 -11.94 12.23
N ARG A 199 -16.22 -11.35 12.94
CA ARG A 199 -16.10 -11.11 14.39
C ARG A 199 -15.95 -12.42 15.16
N LYS A 200 -16.76 -13.45 14.84
CA LYS A 200 -16.65 -14.79 15.46
C LYS A 200 -15.27 -15.41 15.21
N ALA A 201 -14.72 -15.26 14.01
CA ALA A 201 -13.39 -15.76 13.68
C ALA A 201 -12.28 -15.03 14.47
N GLN A 202 -12.42 -13.71 14.68
CA GLN A 202 -11.47 -12.93 15.49
C GLN A 202 -11.55 -13.31 16.97
N THR A 203 -12.74 -13.41 17.55
CA THR A 203 -12.89 -13.81 18.96
C THR A 203 -12.31 -15.20 19.19
N ALA A 204 -12.57 -16.16 18.29
CA ALA A 204 -11.98 -17.50 18.38
C ALA A 204 -10.44 -17.48 18.29
N LYS A 205 -9.86 -16.57 17.50
CA LYS A 205 -8.41 -16.40 17.41
C LYS A 205 -7.84 -15.79 18.69
N GLU A 206 -8.50 -14.79 19.26
CA GLU A 206 -8.11 -14.17 20.53
C GLU A 206 -8.21 -15.15 21.70
N GLU A 207 -9.26 -15.96 21.76
CA GLU A 207 -9.42 -17.03 22.74
C GLU A 207 -8.30 -18.07 22.63
N ARG A 208 -7.93 -18.49 21.42
CA ARG A 208 -6.78 -19.40 21.19
C ARG A 208 -5.47 -18.80 21.70
N ARG A 209 -5.23 -17.52 21.42
CA ARG A 209 -4.03 -16.80 21.92
C ARG A 209 -4.04 -16.70 23.44
N ALA A 210 -5.18 -16.37 24.03
CA ALA A 210 -5.33 -16.29 25.49
C ALA A 210 -5.10 -17.65 26.15
N ALA A 211 -5.65 -18.73 25.59
CA ALA A 211 -5.45 -20.09 26.06
C ALA A 211 -3.97 -20.54 25.95
N CYS A 212 -3.31 -20.21 24.84
CA CYS A 212 -1.88 -20.45 24.65
C CYS A 212 -1.04 -19.77 25.74
N LYS A 213 -1.27 -18.46 25.95
CA LYS A 213 -0.56 -17.67 26.96
C LYS A 213 -0.80 -18.18 28.37
N LYS A 214 -2.04 -18.54 28.70
CA LYS A 214 -2.41 -19.08 30.02
C LYS A 214 -1.64 -20.39 30.30
N ARG A 215 -1.70 -21.35 29.38
CA ARG A 215 -1.00 -22.64 29.52
C ARG A 215 0.51 -22.48 29.74
N ILE A 216 1.15 -21.53 29.07
CA ILE A 216 2.59 -21.28 29.24
C ILE A 216 2.88 -20.61 30.58
N ARG A 217 2.06 -19.63 31.01
CA ARG A 217 2.19 -19.00 32.33
C ARG A 217 2.04 -20.02 33.46
N ASP A 218 1.07 -20.92 33.36
CA ASP A 218 0.86 -21.98 34.36
C ASP A 218 2.11 -22.87 34.51
N LYS A 219 2.81 -23.18 33.40
CA LYS A 219 4.08 -23.93 33.45
C LYS A 219 5.21 -23.13 34.10
N ILE A 220 5.32 -21.83 33.79
CA ILE A 220 6.32 -20.95 34.41
C ILE A 220 6.07 -20.86 35.92
N ASP A 221 4.81 -20.74 36.35
CA ASP A 221 4.46 -20.68 37.77
C ASP A 221 4.77 -21.99 38.50
N ALA A 222 4.53 -23.14 37.86
CA ALA A 222 4.93 -24.45 38.40
C ALA A 222 6.46 -24.55 38.59
N ILE A 223 7.26 -24.10 37.62
CA ILE A 223 8.73 -24.06 37.75
C ILE A 223 9.12 -23.12 38.89
N ASN A 224 8.53 -21.94 38.98
CA ASN A 224 8.82 -20.98 40.05
C ASN A 224 8.47 -21.53 41.44
N ALA A 225 7.40 -22.33 41.56
CA ALA A 225 7.06 -23.01 42.79
C ALA A 225 8.11 -24.07 43.18
N GLU A 226 8.54 -24.91 42.24
CA GLU A 226 9.63 -25.89 42.46
C GLU A 226 10.95 -25.20 42.80
N LEU A 227 11.21 -24.03 42.20
CA LEU A 227 12.38 -23.21 42.54
C LEU A 227 12.32 -22.69 44.00
N ARG A 228 11.12 -22.45 44.54
CA ARG A 228 10.97 -21.98 45.93
C ARG A 228 11.06 -23.11 46.96
N SER A 229 10.73 -24.34 46.61
CA SER A 229 10.74 -25.47 47.56
C SER A 229 12.14 -26.00 47.92
N GLY A 230 13.20 -25.43 47.33
CA GLY A 230 14.58 -25.87 47.53
C GLY A 230 14.92 -27.08 46.66
N TYR A 231 15.99 -26.98 45.87
CA TYR A 231 16.41 -27.99 44.90
C TYR A 231 17.94 -28.04 44.81
N SER A 232 18.48 -29.13 44.25
CA SER A 232 19.93 -29.29 44.04
C SER A 232 20.46 -28.37 42.91
N ALA A 233 21.71 -27.89 43.03
CA ALA A 233 22.27 -26.91 42.09
C ALA A 233 22.14 -27.29 40.60
N SER A 234 22.29 -28.58 40.25
CA SER A 234 22.15 -29.10 38.88
C SER A 234 20.72 -28.99 38.34
N ARG A 235 19.71 -29.29 39.18
CA ARG A 235 18.29 -29.20 38.82
C ARG A 235 17.85 -27.74 38.59
N GLY A 236 18.44 -26.81 39.35
CA GLY A 236 18.20 -25.38 39.21
C GLY A 236 18.65 -24.75 37.91
N ILE A 237 19.78 -25.21 37.36
CA ILE A 237 20.23 -24.74 36.04
C ILE A 237 19.22 -25.18 34.97
N THR A 238 18.81 -26.44 35.02
CA THR A 238 17.83 -27.02 34.07
C THR A 238 16.49 -26.28 34.12
N GLN A 239 15.94 -26.05 35.31
CA GLN A 239 14.68 -25.31 35.49
C GLN A 239 14.75 -23.86 35.00
N ARG A 240 15.87 -23.17 35.23
CA ARG A 240 16.08 -21.79 34.72
C ARG A 240 16.16 -21.75 33.21
N ASN A 241 16.82 -22.72 32.58
CA ASN A 241 16.85 -22.83 31.13
C ASN A 241 15.46 -23.12 30.55
N TRP A 242 14.72 -24.04 31.17
CA TRP A 242 13.37 -24.37 30.74
C TRP A 242 12.40 -23.18 30.88
N ARG A 243 12.53 -22.40 31.96
CA ARG A 243 11.77 -21.14 32.11
C ARG A 243 12.04 -20.15 30.98
N ARG A 244 13.31 -19.96 30.57
CA ARG A 244 13.66 -19.04 29.46
C ARG A 244 13.03 -19.48 28.14
N ASP A 245 13.02 -20.79 27.88
CA ASP A 245 12.37 -21.36 26.68
C ASP A 245 10.85 -21.10 26.69
N LEU A 246 10.18 -21.29 27.84
CA LEU A 246 8.76 -20.96 27.98
C LEU A 246 8.48 -19.46 27.82
N GLU A 247 9.37 -18.58 28.31
CA GLU A 247 9.26 -17.13 28.09
C GLU A 247 9.41 -16.76 26.61
N GLN A 248 10.21 -17.52 25.84
CA GLN A 248 10.28 -17.37 24.39
C GLN A 248 8.99 -17.85 23.71
N GLN A 249 8.50 -19.05 24.04
CA GLN A 249 7.24 -19.56 23.51
C GLN A 249 6.06 -18.63 23.83
N LEU A 250 6.07 -17.94 24.98
CA LEU A 250 5.03 -16.97 25.35
C LEU A 250 4.95 -15.78 24.36
N ARG A 251 6.07 -15.41 23.75
CA ARG A 251 6.13 -14.35 22.71
C ARG A 251 5.55 -14.81 21.38
N GLU A 252 5.47 -16.11 21.15
CA GLU A 252 5.04 -16.71 19.88
C GLU A 252 3.51 -17.00 19.80
N CYS A 253 2.78 -16.93 20.91
CA CYS A 253 1.34 -17.29 21.01
C CYS A 253 0.32 -16.44 20.18
#